data_AF-A0A7S0BA39-F1
#
_entry.id   AF-A0A7S0BA39-F1
#
_cell.length_a   1.000
_cell.length_b   1.000
_cell.length_c   1.000
_cell.angle_alpha   90.00
_cell.angle_beta   90.00
_cell.angle_gamma   90.00
#
_symmetry.space_group_name_H-M   'P 1'
#
loop_
_entity.id
_entity.type
_entity.pdbx_description
1 polymer ?
#
loop_
_entity_poly.entity_id
_entity_poly.type
_entity_poly.pdbx_seq_one_letter_code
_entity_poly.pdbx_strand_id
1 'polypeptide(L)'
;WMDDFRRFLDEREEIFPVPEERFSRLFSEFMHTGRTSLNSADKYFWFEGNELKACFISFWLDVPRNASAAEILQRKQRWDSYLQAFNSVASLYTHGAVHTSELWVQAEVFGALFSSSVLTAGIVVVLGFASALLFTRNITLPFFVTLSALGSLSGL
;
A
#
# COMPACT_ATOMS: atom_id res chain seq x y z
N TRP A 1 4.17 -7.35 21.26
CA TRP A 1 5.62 -7.63 21.14
C TRP A 1 6.47 -6.53 21.74
N MET A 2 6.37 -5.24 21.34
CA MET A 2 7.17 -4.17 21.94
C MET A 2 6.91 -4.02 23.45
N ASP A 3 5.64 -4.00 23.85
CA ASP A 3 5.28 -3.94 25.28
C ASP A 3 5.72 -5.19 26.04
N ASP A 4 5.66 -6.36 25.41
CA ASP A 4 6.10 -7.62 26.01
C ASP A 4 7.63 -7.65 26.17
N PHE A 5 8.36 -7.14 25.18
CA PHE A 5 9.82 -7.01 25.24
C PHE A 5 10.22 -6.00 26.31
N ARG A 6 9.49 -4.89 26.43
CA ARG A 6 9.70 -3.92 27.52
C ARG A 6 9.49 -4.56 28.89
N ARG A 7 8.41 -5.32 29.09
CA ARG A 7 8.18 -6.07 30.33
C ARG A 7 9.29 -7.09 30.61
N PHE A 8 9.75 -7.80 29.59
CA PHE A 8 10.88 -8.73 29.71
C PHE A 8 12.18 -8.05 30.17
N LEU A 9 12.42 -6.81 29.73
CA LEU A 9 13.56 -6.00 30.19
C LEU A 9 13.34 -5.50 31.62
N ASP A 10 12.14 -5.02 31.94
CA ASP A 10 11.80 -4.53 33.28
C ASP A 10 11.97 -5.63 34.34
N GLU A 11 11.59 -6.88 34.04
CA GLU A 11 11.77 -8.05 34.92
C GLU A 11 13.25 -8.38 35.20
N ARG A 12 14.16 -7.90 34.36
CA ARG A 12 15.60 -8.14 34.44
C ARG A 12 16.39 -6.91 34.85
N GLU A 13 15.70 -5.85 35.29
CA GLU A 13 16.31 -4.57 35.66
C GLU A 13 17.13 -3.93 34.52
N GLU A 14 16.73 -4.20 33.27
CA GLU A 14 17.35 -3.63 32.07
C GLU A 14 16.64 -2.33 31.64
N ILE A 15 17.37 -1.45 30.95
CA ILE A 15 16.81 -0.19 30.45
C ILE A 15 16.17 -0.36 29.06
N PHE A 16 15.09 0.39 28.82
CA PHE A 16 14.48 0.55 27.51
C PHE A 16 14.52 2.03 27.08
N PRO A 17 14.99 2.37 25.86
CA PRO A 17 15.49 1.47 24.81
C PRO A 17 16.86 0.85 25.15
N VAL A 18 17.09 -0.37 24.62
CA VAL A 18 18.33 -1.13 24.82
C VAL A 18 19.45 -0.59 23.91
N PRO A 19 20.69 -0.45 24.39
CA PRO A 19 21.84 -0.15 23.53
C PRO A 19 22.07 -1.22 22.44
N GLU A 20 22.49 -0.80 21.25
CA GLU A 20 22.67 -1.66 20.07
C GLU A 20 23.50 -2.92 20.35
N GLU A 21 24.62 -2.78 21.08
CA GLU A 21 25.54 -3.86 21.44
C GLU A 21 24.88 -5.03 22.19
N ARG A 22 23.81 -4.74 22.93
CA ARG A 22 23.10 -5.70 23.79
C ARG A 22 21.76 -6.12 23.21
N PHE A 23 21.25 -5.38 22.22
CA PHE A 23 19.93 -5.59 21.65
C PHE A 23 19.79 -7.01 21.08
N SER A 24 20.69 -7.42 20.18
CA SER A 24 20.58 -8.72 19.51
C SER A 24 20.55 -9.91 20.49
N ARG A 25 21.36 -9.83 21.57
CA ARG A 25 21.39 -10.86 22.62
C ARG A 25 20.09 -10.88 23.42
N LEU A 26 19.71 -9.73 24.00
CA LEU A 26 18.51 -9.63 24.83
C LEU A 26 17.23 -9.94 24.04
N PHE A 27 17.19 -9.53 22.78
CA PHE A 27 16.08 -9.82 21.89
C PHE A 27 16.02 -11.30 21.52
N SER A 28 17.15 -11.95 21.20
CA SER A 28 17.20 -13.40 21.00
C SER A 28 16.74 -14.18 22.25
N GLU A 29 17.17 -13.75 23.44
CA GLU A 29 16.68 -14.34 24.70
C GLU A 29 15.17 -14.15 24.86
N PHE A 30 14.65 -12.95 24.59
CA PHE A 30 13.22 -12.66 24.60
C PHE A 30 12.45 -13.55 23.61
N MET A 31 12.99 -13.80 22.41
CA MET A 31 12.35 -14.69 21.43
C MET A 31 12.29 -16.14 21.91
N HIS A 32 13.30 -16.61 22.66
CA HIS A 32 13.34 -17.98 23.19
C HIS A 32 12.53 -18.17 24.49
N THR A 33 12.44 -17.14 25.33
CA THR A 33 11.77 -17.22 26.66
C THR A 33 10.38 -16.59 26.67
N GLY A 34 10.15 -15.60 25.81
CA GLY A 34 8.93 -14.84 25.70
C GLY A 34 7.80 -15.70 25.17
N ARG A 35 6.86 -16.05 26.05
CA ARG A 35 5.54 -16.55 25.66
C ARG A 35 4.73 -15.41 25.05
N THR A 36 5.05 -14.98 23.83
CA THR A 36 4.11 -14.13 23.09
C THR A 36 2.84 -14.94 22.88
N SER A 37 1.75 -14.46 23.46
CA SER A 37 0.46 -15.13 23.53
C SER A 37 0.07 -15.84 22.21
N LEU A 38 -0.05 -17.17 22.24
CA LEU A 38 -0.66 -18.07 21.24
C LEU A 38 -0.12 -18.06 19.79
N ASN A 39 0.68 -17.07 19.39
CA ASN A 39 1.29 -16.97 18.07
C ASN A 39 2.78 -16.67 18.22
N SER A 40 3.63 -17.48 17.57
CA SER A 40 5.09 -17.28 17.60
C SER A 40 5.42 -15.85 17.19
N ALA A 41 6.13 -15.13 18.06
CA ALA A 41 6.58 -13.76 17.81
C ALA A 41 7.37 -13.66 16.49
N ASP A 42 7.98 -14.78 16.06
CA ASP A 42 8.71 -14.95 14.79
C ASP A 42 7.95 -14.43 13.59
N LYS A 43 6.61 -14.47 13.64
CA LYS A 43 5.80 -13.96 12.54
C LYS A 43 6.03 -12.48 12.30
N TYR A 44 6.36 -11.67 13.31
CA TYR A 44 6.48 -10.20 13.25
C TYR A 44 7.89 -9.68 12.95
N PHE A 45 8.86 -10.59 12.80
CA PHE A 45 10.26 -10.25 12.70
C PHE A 45 10.88 -10.89 11.47
N TRP A 46 11.75 -10.14 10.81
CA TRP A 46 12.56 -10.65 9.72
C TRP A 46 14.01 -10.73 10.17
N PHE A 47 14.52 -11.95 10.23
CA PHE A 47 15.91 -12.24 10.55
C PHE A 47 16.69 -12.62 9.30
N GLU A 48 17.95 -12.20 9.27
CA GLU A 48 18.97 -12.72 8.36
C GLU A 48 20.11 -13.28 9.20
N GLY A 49 20.21 -14.60 9.27
CA GLY A 49 21.10 -15.27 10.22
C GLY A 49 20.64 -15.04 11.66
N ASN A 50 21.48 -14.37 12.46
CA ASN A 50 21.21 -14.06 13.87
C ASN A 50 20.96 -12.56 14.12
N GLU A 51 20.68 -11.81 13.06
CA GLU A 51 20.49 -10.37 13.10
C GLU A 51 19.05 -10.01 12.69
N LEU A 52 18.40 -9.18 13.50
CA LEU A 52 17.07 -8.66 13.20
C LEU A 52 17.19 -7.57 12.12
N LYS A 53 16.65 -7.83 10.92
CA LYS A 53 16.69 -6.88 9.79
C LYS A 53 15.47 -5.98 9.73
N ALA A 54 14.30 -6.50 10.07
CA ALA A 54 13.08 -5.71 10.12
C ALA A 54 12.09 -6.25 11.14
N CYS A 55 11.18 -5.39 11.57
CA CYS A 55 9.99 -5.77 12.30
C CYS A 55 8.77 -5.18 11.59
N PHE A 56 7.61 -5.78 11.81
CA PHE A 56 6.36 -5.17 11.38
C PHE A 56 5.36 -5.03 12.51
N ILE A 57 4.45 -4.10 12.31
CA ILE A 57 3.37 -3.77 13.21
C ILE A 57 2.09 -3.72 12.38
N SER A 58 1.06 -4.37 12.87
CA SER A 58 -0.25 -4.40 12.22
C SER A 58 -1.19 -3.42 12.89
N PHE A 59 -1.94 -2.68 12.09
CA PHE A 59 -2.98 -1.75 12.55
C PHE A 59 -4.31 -2.11 11.91
N TRP A 60 -5.39 -2.01 12.68
CA TRP A 60 -6.74 -2.16 12.16
C TRP A 60 -7.27 -0.79 11.71
N LEU A 61 -7.81 -0.75 10.49
CA LEU A 61 -8.45 0.44 9.93
C LEU A 61 -9.94 0.20 9.80
N ASP A 62 -10.74 1.17 10.23
CA ASP A 62 -12.17 1.16 10.02
C ASP A 62 -12.48 1.63 8.59
N VAL A 63 -12.58 0.67 7.68
CA VAL A 63 -12.93 0.86 6.27
C VAL A 63 -14.15 0.01 5.96
N PRO A 64 -15.25 0.60 5.45
CA PRO A 64 -16.44 -0.17 5.11
C PRO A 64 -16.12 -1.16 3.99
N ARG A 65 -16.70 -2.37 4.06
CA ARG A 65 -16.42 -3.45 3.09
C ARG A 65 -16.82 -3.11 1.65
N ASN A 66 -17.77 -2.19 1.49
CA ASN A 66 -18.25 -1.69 0.21
C ASN A 66 -17.61 -0.34 -0.19
N ALA A 67 -16.50 0.05 0.45
CA ALA A 67 -15.75 1.22 0.03
C ALA A 67 -15.32 1.08 -1.43
N SER A 68 -15.50 2.15 -2.19
CA SER A 68 -15.02 2.22 -3.56
C SER A 68 -13.49 2.20 -3.62
N ALA A 69 -12.92 1.75 -4.75
CA ALA A 69 -11.47 1.79 -4.96
C ALA A 69 -10.89 3.21 -4.78
N ALA A 70 -11.64 4.25 -5.16
CA ALA A 70 -11.24 5.65 -4.99
C ALA A 70 -11.13 6.05 -3.51
N GLU A 71 -12.10 5.66 -2.67
CA GLU A 71 -12.06 5.93 -1.22
C GLU A 71 -10.91 5.19 -0.55
N ILE A 72 -10.66 3.94 -0.95
CA ILE A 72 -9.53 3.15 -0.44
C ILE A 72 -8.21 3.83 -0.85
N LEU A 73 -8.03 4.21 -2.12
CA LEU A 73 -6.83 4.92 -2.57
C LEU A 73 -6.64 6.25 -1.85
N GLN A 74 -7.71 6.98 -1.54
CA GLN A 74 -7.62 8.21 -0.75
C GLN A 74 -7.11 7.93 0.68
N ARG A 75 -7.59 6.85 1.31
CA ARG A 75 -7.10 6.41 2.64
C ARG A 75 -5.64 5.98 2.57
N LYS A 76 -5.24 5.27 1.50
CA LYS A 76 -3.86 4.89 1.24
C LYS A 76 -2.96 6.13 1.18
N GLN A 77 -3.38 7.13 0.40
CA GLN A 77 -2.62 8.37 0.22
C GLN A 77 -2.41 9.13 1.54
N ARG A 78 -3.38 9.09 2.46
CA ARG A 78 -3.21 9.67 3.80
C ARG A 78 -2.14 8.93 4.60
N TRP A 79 -2.11 7.60 4.52
CA TRP A 79 -1.05 6.78 5.12
C TRP A 79 0.32 7.02 4.47
N ASP A 80 0.37 7.10 3.14
CA ASP A 80 1.58 7.45 2.38
C ASP A 80 2.14 8.81 2.86
N SER A 81 1.26 9.81 2.96
CA SER A 81 1.64 11.16 3.42
C SER A 81 2.12 11.17 4.87
N TYR A 82 1.44 10.44 5.75
CA TYR A 82 1.84 10.30 7.15
C TYR A 82 3.22 9.64 7.27
N LEU A 83 3.46 8.55 6.55
CA LEU A 83 4.75 7.86 6.58
C LEU A 83 5.85 8.66 5.93
N GLN A 84 5.55 9.43 4.88
CA GLN A 84 6.52 10.35 4.29
C GLN A 84 6.93 11.42 5.31
N ALA A 85 5.97 12.01 6.03
CA ALA A 85 6.26 12.97 7.09
C ALA A 85 7.07 12.32 8.23
N PHE A 86 6.67 11.12 8.67
CA PHE A 86 7.39 10.35 9.69
C PHE A 86 8.84 10.08 9.28
N ASN A 87 9.06 9.55 8.07
CA ASN A 87 10.39 9.25 7.55
C ASN A 87 11.25 10.50 7.36
N SER A 88 10.66 11.67 7.09
CA SER A 88 11.40 12.92 6.93
C SER A 88 12.03 13.45 8.23
N VAL A 89 11.45 13.11 9.38
CA VAL A 89 11.94 13.51 10.71
C VAL A 89 12.55 12.35 11.50
N ALA A 90 12.53 11.15 10.92
CA ALA A 90 13.04 9.94 11.56
C ALA A 90 14.56 10.01 11.76
N SER A 91 15.04 9.34 12.80
CA SER A 91 16.47 9.15 13.00
C SER A 91 17.05 8.24 11.91
N LEU A 92 18.38 8.24 11.75
CA LEU A 92 19.07 7.33 10.82
C LEU A 92 18.66 5.86 11.01
N TYR A 93 18.28 5.47 12.23
CA TYR A 93 17.89 4.10 12.57
C TYR A 93 16.42 3.78 12.36
N THR A 94 15.56 4.79 12.21
CA THR A 94 14.09 4.61 12.08
C THR A 94 13.53 5.13 10.76
N HIS A 95 14.40 5.57 9.85
CA HIS A 95 14.00 5.98 8.50
C HIS A 95 13.63 4.77 7.63
N GLY A 96 12.84 5.02 6.59
CA GLY A 96 12.51 4.00 5.58
C GLY A 96 11.36 3.08 5.96
N ALA A 97 10.49 3.49 6.90
CA ALA A 97 9.27 2.75 7.20
C ALA A 97 8.35 2.71 5.97
N VAL A 98 7.80 1.52 5.70
CA VAL A 98 6.83 1.26 4.62
C VAL A 98 5.57 0.62 5.19
N HIS A 99 4.46 0.72 4.45
CA HIS A 99 3.22 0.04 4.80
C HIS A 99 2.69 -0.79 3.64
N THR A 100 1.91 -1.80 3.98
CA THR A 100 1.26 -2.68 3.02
C THR A 100 -0.10 -3.12 3.56
N SER A 101 -1.04 -3.39 2.67
CA SER A 101 -2.34 -3.96 2.96
C SER A 101 -2.88 -4.61 1.70
N GLU A 102 -3.58 -5.73 1.84
CA GLU A 102 -4.26 -6.37 0.73
C GLU A 102 -5.27 -5.43 0.07
N LEU A 103 -5.95 -4.58 0.85
CA LEU A 103 -6.89 -3.57 0.34
C LEU A 103 -6.21 -2.53 -0.54
N TRP A 104 -4.97 -2.14 -0.21
CA TRP A 104 -4.19 -1.20 -1.03
C TRP A 104 -3.90 -1.81 -2.40
N VAL A 105 -3.42 -3.05 -2.42
CA VAL A 105 -3.06 -3.76 -3.66
C VAL A 105 -4.28 -3.91 -4.56
N GLN A 106 -5.42 -4.34 -4.00
CA GLN A 106 -6.66 -4.50 -4.77
C GLN A 106 -7.11 -3.15 -5.37
N ALA A 107 -7.13 -2.08 -4.58
CA ALA A 107 -7.58 -0.77 -5.04
C ALA A 107 -6.64 -0.16 -6.10
N GLU A 108 -5.33 -0.37 -5.99
CA GLU A 108 -4.36 0.08 -7.00
C GLU A 108 -4.55 -0.64 -8.33
N VAL A 109 -4.80 -1.95 -8.30
CA VAL A 109 -5.11 -2.72 -9.53
C VAL A 109 -6.37 -2.17 -10.20
N PHE A 110 -7.46 -1.95 -9.45
CA PHE A 110 -8.68 -1.37 -10.03
C PHE A 110 -8.47 0.05 -10.58
N GLY A 111 -7.72 0.90 -9.86
CA GLY A 111 -7.38 2.25 -10.31
C GLY A 111 -6.56 2.23 -11.61
N ALA A 112 -5.55 1.37 -11.70
CA ALA A 112 -4.72 1.22 -12.89
C ALA A 112 -5.51 0.68 -14.10
N LEU A 113 -6.39 -0.31 -13.88
CA LEU A 113 -7.27 -0.85 -14.90
C LEU A 113 -8.23 0.21 -15.45
N PHE A 114 -8.85 0.99 -14.57
CA PHE A 114 -9.77 2.06 -14.98
C PHE A 114 -9.04 3.13 -15.80
N SER A 115 -7.90 3.64 -15.30
CA SER A 115 -7.10 4.65 -15.99
C SER A 115 -6.65 4.19 -17.38
N SER A 116 -6.14 2.95 -17.48
CA SER A 116 -5.68 2.36 -18.74
C SER A 116 -6.82 2.12 -19.72
N SER A 117 -8.00 1.70 -19.22
CA SER A 117 -9.19 1.47 -20.05
C SER A 117 -9.72 2.77 -20.63
N VAL A 118 -9.78 3.84 -19.82
CA VAL A 118 -10.20 5.17 -20.28
C VAL A 118 -9.23 5.71 -21.34
N LEU A 119 -7.92 5.60 -21.12
CA LEU A 119 -6.93 6.03 -22.10
C LEU A 119 -7.05 5.25 -23.41
N THR A 120 -7.17 3.92 -23.33
CA THR A 120 -7.29 3.05 -24.51
C THR A 120 -8.58 3.35 -25.28
N ALA A 121 -9.71 3.52 -24.58
CA ALA A 121 -10.98 3.91 -25.20
C ALA A 121 -10.85 5.26 -25.92
N GLY A 122 -10.21 6.25 -25.28
CA GLY A 122 -9.94 7.55 -25.90
C GLY A 122 -9.10 7.43 -27.18
N ILE A 123 -8.02 6.64 -27.16
CA ILE A 123 -7.17 6.39 -28.33
C ILE A 123 -7.98 5.74 -29.47
N VAL A 124 -8.79 4.72 -29.17
CA VAL A 124 -9.62 4.03 -30.16
C VAL A 124 -10.63 4.98 -30.80
N VAL A 125 -11.28 5.84 -30.00
CA VAL A 125 -12.24 6.84 -30.52
C VAL A 125 -11.53 7.83 -31.44
N VAL A 126 -10.37 8.35 -31.06
CA VAL A 126 -9.60 9.31 -31.87
C VAL A 126 -9.11 8.68 -33.17
N LEU A 127 -8.55 7.47 -33.12
CA LEU A 127 -8.08 6.75 -34.31
C LEU A 127 -9.24 6.38 -35.24
N GLY A 128 -10.38 5.96 -34.69
CA GLY A 128 -11.59 5.68 -35.44
C GLY A 128 -12.11 6.93 -36.15
N PHE A 129 -12.17 8.07 -35.44
CA PHE A 129 -12.55 9.36 -36.02
C PHE A 129 -11.60 9.80 -37.14
N ALA A 130 -10.29 9.75 -36.90
CA ALA A 130 -9.28 10.14 -37.87
C ALA A 130 -9.33 9.28 -39.15
N SER A 131 -9.49 7.96 -38.98
CA SER A 131 -9.65 7.02 -40.09
C SER A 131 -10.89 7.36 -40.91
N ALA A 132 -12.04 7.55 -40.26
CA ALA A 132 -13.28 7.90 -40.94
C ALA A 132 -13.20 9.27 -41.65
N LEU A 133 -12.52 10.25 -41.06
CA LEU A 133 -12.27 11.56 -41.67
C LEU A 133 -11.40 11.44 -42.94
N LEU A 134 -10.34 10.64 -42.90
CA LEU A 134 -9.46 10.40 -44.04
C LEU A 134 -10.22 9.76 -45.23
N PHE A 135 -11.09 8.80 -44.96
CA PHE A 135 -11.86 8.11 -46.00
C PHE A 135 -13.02 8.96 -46.55
N THR A 136 -13.77 9.63 -45.69
CA THR A 136 -14.98 10.35 -46.11
C THR A 136 -14.68 11.77 -46.61
N ARG A 137 -13.52 12.35 -46.25
CA ARG A 137 -13.15 13.75 -46.51
C ARG A 137 -14.24 14.75 -46.08
N ASN A 138 -15.11 14.36 -45.16
CA ASN A 138 -16.22 15.14 -44.65
C ASN A 138 -16.22 14.98 -43.14
N ILE A 139 -16.16 16.10 -42.40
CA ILE A 139 -16.07 16.08 -40.93
C ILE A 139 -17.41 15.78 -40.24
N THR A 140 -18.52 16.05 -40.93
CA THR A 140 -19.87 15.93 -40.36
C THR A 140 -20.25 14.47 -40.12
N LEU A 141 -19.95 13.58 -41.06
CA LEU A 141 -20.24 12.15 -40.95
C LEU A 141 -19.52 11.44 -39.78
N PRO A 142 -18.19 11.50 -39.65
CA PRO A 142 -17.47 10.85 -38.55
C PRO A 142 -17.81 11.45 -37.18
N PHE A 143 -18.22 12.73 -37.12
CA PHE A 143 -18.70 13.35 -35.89
C PHE A 143 -20.02 12.70 -35.40
N PHE A 144 -21.01 12.56 -36.28
CA PHE A 144 -22.27 11.90 -35.91
C PHE A 144 -22.08 10.42 -35.55
N VAL A 145 -21.19 9.71 -36.26
CA VAL A 145 -20.88 8.30 -35.98
C VAL A 145 -20.19 8.13 -34.63
N THR A 146 -19.23 8.98 -34.29
CA THR A 146 -18.56 8.92 -32.97
C THR A 146 -19.50 9.31 -31.84
N LEU A 147 -20.34 10.33 -32.04
CA LEU A 147 -21.35 10.73 -31.06
C LEU A 147 -22.39 9.63 -30.81
N SER A 148 -22.87 8.94 -31.85
CA SER A 148 -23.82 7.83 -31.69
C SER A 148 -23.18 6.62 -31.00
N ALA A 149 -21.91 6.32 -31.30
CA ALA A 149 -21.15 5.28 -30.62
C ALA A 149 -20.96 5.58 -29.12
N LEU A 150 -20.58 6.82 -28.77
CA LEU A 150 -20.47 7.25 -27.38
C LEU A 150 -21.81 7.21 -26.64
N GLY A 151 -22.89 7.66 -27.28
CA GLY A 151 -24.24 7.58 -26.72
C GLY A 151 -24.64 6.13 -26.41
N SER A 152 -24.34 5.21 -27.32
CA SER A 152 -24.64 3.77 -27.14
C SER A 152 -23.83 3.13 -26.01
N LEU A 153 -22.57 3.55 -25.83
CA LEU A 153 -21.71 3.10 -24.74
C LEU A 153 -22.13 3.66 -23.37
N SER A 154 -22.70 4.87 -23.33
CA SER A 154 -23.16 5.50 -22.08
C SER A 154 -24.53 5.03 -21.59
N GLY A 155 -25.34 4.41 -22.45
CA GLY A 155 -26.68 3.91 -22.12
C GLY A 155 -26.71 2.44 -21.69
N LEU A 156 -25.56 1.76 -21.69
CA LEU A 156 -25.33 0.40 -21.18
C LEU A 156 -24.78 0.47 -19.76
#